data_AF-A0A1E3NRY2-F1
#
_entry.id   AF-A0A1E3NRY2-F1
#
_cell.length_a   1.000
_cell.length_b   1.000
_cell.length_c   1.000
_cell.angle_alpha   90.00
_cell.angle_beta   90.00
_cell.angle_gamma   90.00
#
_symmetry.space_group_name_H-M   'P 1'
#
loop_
_entity.id
_entity.type
_entity.pdbx_description
1 polymer ?
#
loop_
_entity_poly.entity_id
_entity_poly.type
_entity_poly.pdbx_seq_one_letter_code
_entity_poly.pdbx_strand_id
1 'polypeptide(L)'
;MDFPLANTYGARSELFLQSADDYHRQRHRINKRLNKLRRNLNIVTKDTKNYKEKCKENSISAENYDMDTAFGDLWLYRIERDLLYAQETRLLLDVHTSKSKERFLVSKYKKALKNAHHLLSVIANEQDQYKVLEILTYTAIIDGSLAVTRRKYGEALYTFSVARCSLQFLYAHQNLPATFTKELYYDIVDLVVDPALKVAALQTKSSTISDLSQLSKEQVFSNRGKVSYLGKAVQIVEKEAPSYITPSNEEESEVLREITWSSYTAKISSNEIALAIMKVNEQLKQVVDSDTSSYDSALMSYLDAISFQEQEMERSEADADDAESQEQHIVLTYLKYNYLLLRIRRDIAIMKDLDNKATAKNNLSRQKVLELWKDYLKVNDSILDSFNEIKELPGIANDDDIADMIIKLDVFFQIKKQMKLAQAYLIFNGYVKSLALVSHCDELIEGVKPFTDGDDLKGNLPKESDIEDLKMKVKEEKSKLFILASYFKDNGDSAPVGSKYLIDDVKKFPDYSATQLLENIAPLKVDFEPVNVKPVLFDIGYNYIKYEGAGERNILKKSTDEPMRDSVSDDSIDRKKGGFFGLFGR
;
A
#
# COMPACT_ATOMS: atom_id res chain seq x y z
N MET A 1 -10.20 -0.56 -48.27
CA MET A 1 -9.11 -0.67 -47.27
C MET A 1 -9.34 0.36 -46.17
N ASP A 2 -9.95 -0.07 -45.06
CA ASP A 2 -10.39 0.87 -44.02
C ASP A 2 -9.53 0.75 -42.75
N PHE A 3 -9.27 -0.48 -42.28
CA PHE A 3 -8.46 -0.76 -41.08
C PHE A 3 -7.36 -1.80 -41.39
N PRO A 4 -6.23 -1.41 -41.99
CA PRO A 4 -5.10 -2.30 -42.33
C PRO A 4 -4.63 -3.24 -41.20
N LEU A 5 -4.42 -2.75 -39.98
CA LEU A 5 -3.94 -3.56 -38.85
C LEU A 5 -5.02 -4.52 -38.34
N ALA A 6 -6.27 -4.06 -38.25
CA ALA A 6 -7.39 -4.91 -37.85
C ALA A 6 -7.66 -6.04 -38.87
N ASN A 7 -7.61 -5.72 -40.17
CA ASN A 7 -7.77 -6.70 -41.25
C ASN A 7 -6.62 -7.71 -41.37
N THR A 8 -5.49 -7.46 -40.71
CA THR A 8 -4.31 -8.34 -40.68
C THR A 8 -4.14 -8.98 -39.31
N TYR A 9 -3.52 -8.28 -38.36
CA TYR A 9 -3.28 -8.77 -37.02
C TYR A 9 -4.58 -9.04 -36.24
N GLY A 10 -5.60 -8.19 -36.35
CA GLY A 10 -6.90 -8.44 -35.70
C GLY A 10 -7.54 -9.75 -36.15
N ALA A 11 -7.60 -9.96 -37.46
CA ALA A 11 -8.09 -11.21 -38.05
C ALA A 11 -7.23 -12.45 -37.70
N ARG A 12 -5.95 -12.27 -37.32
CA ARG A 12 -5.11 -13.39 -36.80
C ARG A 12 -5.45 -13.69 -35.35
N SER A 13 -5.60 -12.67 -34.52
CA SER A 13 -5.90 -12.80 -33.09
C SER A 13 -7.23 -13.52 -32.87
N GLU A 14 -8.27 -13.19 -33.64
CA GLU A 14 -9.57 -13.87 -33.59
C GLU A 14 -9.50 -15.37 -33.89
N LEU A 15 -8.50 -15.82 -34.66
CA LEU A 15 -8.35 -17.20 -35.08
C LEU A 15 -7.43 -18.04 -34.18
N PHE A 16 -6.82 -17.42 -33.16
CA PHE A 16 -5.93 -18.07 -32.20
C PHE A 16 -4.91 -19.01 -32.84
N LEU A 17 -4.16 -18.51 -33.83
CA LEU A 17 -3.20 -19.31 -34.59
C LEU A 17 -1.98 -19.68 -33.73
N GLN A 18 -1.86 -20.97 -33.35
CA GLN A 18 -0.78 -21.46 -32.48
C GLN A 18 0.23 -22.35 -33.21
N SER A 19 -0.21 -23.19 -34.16
CA SER A 19 0.64 -24.16 -34.84
C SER A 19 1.02 -23.75 -36.26
N ALA A 20 2.10 -24.32 -36.82
CA ALA A 20 2.48 -24.11 -38.22
C ALA A 20 1.35 -24.48 -39.20
N ASP A 21 0.55 -25.49 -38.88
CA ASP A 21 -0.60 -25.91 -39.68
C ASP A 21 -1.73 -24.86 -39.66
N ASP A 22 -1.93 -24.17 -38.54
CA ASP A 22 -2.92 -23.09 -38.44
C ASP A 22 -2.54 -21.91 -39.34
N TYR A 23 -1.26 -21.50 -39.30
CA TYR A 23 -0.72 -20.49 -40.20
C TYR A 23 -0.83 -20.92 -41.68
N HIS A 24 -0.56 -22.19 -41.98
CA HIS A 24 -0.74 -22.76 -43.31
C HIS A 24 -2.20 -22.66 -43.80
N ARG A 25 -3.17 -23.02 -42.96
CA ARG A 25 -4.61 -22.92 -43.27
C ARG A 25 -5.02 -21.47 -43.49
N GLN A 26 -4.59 -20.57 -42.62
CA GLN A 26 -4.93 -19.15 -42.75
C GLN A 26 -4.35 -18.55 -44.02
N ARG A 27 -3.10 -18.89 -44.37
CA ARG A 27 -2.45 -18.51 -45.62
C ARG A 27 -3.25 -18.96 -46.84
N HIS A 28 -3.87 -20.14 -46.79
CA HIS A 28 -4.74 -20.61 -47.86
C HIS A 28 -6.04 -19.80 -47.97
N ARG A 29 -6.64 -19.41 -46.83
CA ARG A 29 -7.82 -18.51 -46.80
C ARG A 29 -7.48 -17.14 -47.40
N ILE A 30 -6.36 -16.54 -47.01
CA ILE A 30 -5.89 -15.26 -47.57
C ILE A 30 -5.64 -15.39 -49.08
N ASN A 31 -5.03 -16.48 -49.55
CA ASN A 31 -4.86 -16.73 -50.98
C ASN A 31 -6.20 -16.80 -51.74
N LYS A 32 -7.23 -17.44 -51.18
CA LYS A 32 -8.58 -17.46 -51.78
C LYS A 32 -9.18 -16.06 -51.82
N ARG A 33 -9.07 -15.28 -50.74
CA ARG A 33 -9.53 -13.88 -50.68
C ARG A 33 -8.84 -13.02 -51.73
N LEU A 34 -7.52 -13.16 -51.86
CA LEU A 34 -6.72 -12.45 -52.84
C LEU A 34 -7.13 -12.80 -54.29
N ASN A 35 -7.39 -14.08 -54.58
CA ASN A 35 -7.91 -14.49 -55.88
C ASN A 35 -9.31 -13.97 -56.18
N LYS A 36 -10.18 -13.86 -55.16
CA LYS A 36 -11.49 -13.22 -55.31
C LYS A 36 -11.34 -11.73 -55.62
N LEU A 37 -10.48 -11.02 -54.90
CA LEU A 37 -10.19 -9.60 -55.16
C LEU A 37 -9.65 -9.36 -56.58
N ARG A 38 -8.72 -10.18 -57.06
CA ARG A 38 -8.22 -10.10 -58.45
C ARG A 38 -9.32 -10.22 -59.50
N ARG A 39 -10.30 -11.11 -59.25
CA ARG A 39 -11.45 -11.29 -60.15
C ARG A 39 -12.36 -10.07 -60.09
N ASN A 40 -12.67 -9.59 -58.88
CA ASN A 40 -13.52 -8.42 -58.68
C ASN A 40 -12.94 -7.16 -59.35
N LEU A 41 -11.62 -6.97 -59.23
CA LEU A 41 -10.90 -5.85 -59.83
C LEU A 41 -10.54 -6.07 -61.31
N ASN A 42 -10.92 -7.20 -61.92
CA ASN A 42 -10.64 -7.54 -63.33
C ASN A 42 -9.14 -7.51 -63.72
N ILE A 43 -8.26 -7.87 -62.79
CA ILE A 43 -6.78 -7.91 -62.96
C ILE A 43 -6.30 -9.34 -63.30
N VAL A 44 -7.19 -10.33 -63.35
CA VAL A 44 -6.81 -11.72 -63.66
C VAL A 44 -6.24 -11.84 -65.07
N THR A 45 -5.01 -12.35 -65.17
CA THR A 45 -4.36 -12.68 -66.44
C THR A 45 -4.56 -14.16 -66.77
N LYS A 46 -5.07 -14.44 -67.97
CA LYS A 46 -5.21 -15.81 -68.50
C LYS A 46 -3.97 -16.30 -69.26
N ASP A 47 -3.11 -15.38 -69.67
CA ASP A 47 -1.89 -15.68 -70.41
C ASP A 47 -0.77 -16.09 -69.45
N THR A 48 -0.54 -17.39 -69.35
CA THR A 48 0.50 -17.97 -68.48
C THR A 48 1.90 -17.91 -69.09
N LYS A 49 2.03 -17.77 -70.42
CA LYS A 49 3.33 -17.73 -71.11
C LYS A 49 3.99 -16.36 -70.97
N ASN A 50 3.22 -15.28 -71.17
CA ASN A 50 3.71 -13.90 -71.03
C ASN A 50 3.16 -13.24 -69.75
N TYR A 51 3.05 -14.01 -68.67
CA TYR A 51 2.42 -13.55 -67.43
C TYR A 51 3.06 -12.27 -66.89
N LYS A 52 4.40 -12.17 -66.87
CA LYS A 52 5.11 -11.01 -66.30
C LYS A 52 4.78 -9.70 -67.02
N GLU A 53 4.69 -9.74 -68.35
CA GLU A 53 4.41 -8.57 -69.19
C GLU A 53 2.94 -8.17 -69.13
N LYS A 54 2.04 -9.16 -69.10
CA LYS A 54 0.59 -8.92 -69.11
C LYS A 54 -0.01 -8.73 -67.71
N CYS A 55 0.77 -8.91 -66.64
CA CYS A 55 0.30 -8.78 -65.26
C CYS A 55 -0.02 -7.32 -64.92
N LYS A 56 -1.31 -7.00 -64.91
CA LYS A 56 -1.82 -5.67 -64.54
C LYS A 56 -1.59 -5.31 -63.06
N GLU A 57 -1.16 -6.25 -62.22
CA GLU A 57 -0.86 -5.97 -60.80
C GLU A 57 0.30 -4.98 -60.66
N ASN A 58 1.34 -5.08 -61.49
CA ASN A 58 2.52 -4.24 -61.34
C ASN A 58 2.33 -2.81 -61.87
N SER A 59 1.24 -2.56 -62.62
CA SER A 59 0.88 -1.25 -63.15
C SER A 59 -0.12 -0.50 -62.26
N ILE A 60 -0.39 -0.99 -61.04
CA ILE A 60 -1.28 -0.32 -60.10
C ILE A 60 -0.59 0.95 -59.60
N SER A 61 -1.09 2.12 -60.03
CA SER A 61 -0.70 3.45 -59.55
C SER A 61 -1.62 3.97 -58.43
N ALA A 62 -1.29 5.14 -57.88
CA ALA A 62 -2.12 5.84 -56.91
C ALA A 62 -3.51 6.23 -57.45
N GLU A 63 -3.61 6.55 -58.75
CA GLU A 63 -4.88 6.86 -59.41
C GLU A 63 -5.88 5.69 -59.32
N ASN A 64 -5.41 4.45 -59.43
CA ASN A 64 -6.29 3.28 -59.29
C ASN A 64 -6.80 3.13 -57.85
N TYR A 65 -5.97 3.45 -56.86
CA TYR A 65 -6.37 3.43 -55.46
C TYR A 65 -7.44 4.49 -55.17
N ASP A 66 -7.30 5.68 -55.75
CA ASP A 66 -8.26 6.76 -55.62
C ASP A 66 -9.64 6.39 -56.25
N MET A 67 -9.64 5.51 -57.25
CA MET A 67 -10.88 4.95 -57.83
C MET A 67 -11.50 3.86 -56.95
N ASP A 68 -10.69 2.93 -56.44
CA ASP A 68 -11.16 1.85 -55.58
C ASP A 68 -10.11 1.46 -54.53
N THR A 69 -10.43 1.68 -53.25
CA THR A 69 -9.53 1.32 -52.14
C THR A 69 -9.24 -0.18 -52.05
N ALA A 70 -10.02 -1.04 -52.73
CA ALA A 70 -9.76 -2.48 -52.82
C ALA A 70 -8.45 -2.81 -53.56
N PHE A 71 -7.90 -1.89 -54.38
CA PHE A 71 -6.54 -2.03 -54.91
C PHE A 71 -5.49 -2.01 -53.79
N GLY A 72 -5.71 -1.25 -52.72
CA GLY A 72 -4.87 -1.29 -51.52
C GLY A 72 -5.00 -2.62 -50.78
N ASP A 73 -6.24 -3.10 -50.59
CA ASP A 73 -6.51 -4.39 -49.95
C ASP A 73 -5.81 -5.56 -50.66
N LEU A 74 -5.72 -5.53 -51.99
CA LEU A 74 -4.98 -6.53 -52.77
C LEU A 74 -3.51 -6.62 -52.31
N TRP A 75 -2.85 -5.48 -52.15
CA TRP A 75 -1.44 -5.42 -51.73
C TRP A 75 -1.28 -5.79 -50.27
N LEU A 76 -2.18 -5.34 -49.38
CA LEU A 76 -2.20 -5.74 -47.97
C LEU A 76 -2.27 -7.24 -47.81
N TYR A 77 -3.24 -7.91 -48.47
CA TYR A 77 -3.37 -9.36 -48.38
C TYR A 77 -2.20 -10.11 -49.03
N ARG A 78 -1.50 -9.49 -49.99
CA ARG A 78 -0.27 -10.04 -50.57
C ARG A 78 0.88 -10.02 -49.57
N ILE A 79 1.04 -8.92 -48.85
CA ILE A 79 2.01 -8.76 -47.76
C ILE A 79 1.68 -9.75 -46.64
N GLU A 80 0.42 -9.76 -46.20
CA GLU A 80 -0.11 -10.65 -45.16
C GLU A 80 0.19 -12.13 -45.47
N ARG A 81 -0.08 -12.57 -46.70
CA ARG A 81 0.25 -13.94 -47.10
C ARG A 81 1.74 -14.23 -46.97
N ASP A 82 2.60 -13.32 -47.42
CA ASP A 82 4.05 -13.52 -47.35
C ASP A 82 4.54 -13.50 -45.88
N LEU A 83 3.87 -12.77 -44.97
CA LEU A 83 4.11 -12.85 -43.51
C LEU A 83 3.61 -14.14 -42.88
N LEU A 84 2.44 -14.66 -43.28
CA LEU A 84 1.97 -15.96 -42.81
C LEU A 84 2.92 -17.09 -43.24
N TYR A 85 3.48 -17.03 -44.45
CA TYR A 85 4.58 -17.90 -44.87
C TYR A 85 5.79 -17.78 -43.94
N ALA A 86 6.14 -16.55 -43.53
CA ALA A 86 7.27 -16.31 -42.64
C ALA A 86 7.01 -16.90 -41.24
N GLN A 87 5.83 -16.68 -40.65
CA GLN A 87 5.47 -17.22 -39.33
C GLN A 87 5.40 -18.75 -39.32
N GLU A 88 4.79 -19.35 -40.34
CA GLU A 88 4.81 -20.81 -40.52
C GLU A 88 6.24 -21.36 -40.59
N THR A 89 7.12 -20.70 -41.35
CA THR A 89 8.52 -21.12 -41.45
C THR A 89 9.27 -20.92 -40.14
N ARG A 90 8.97 -19.86 -39.39
CA ARG A 90 9.56 -19.57 -38.08
C ARG A 90 9.24 -20.68 -37.08
N LEU A 91 7.97 -21.04 -36.94
CA LEU A 91 7.57 -22.15 -36.05
C LEU A 91 8.21 -23.49 -36.46
N LEU A 92 8.36 -23.74 -37.76
CA LEU A 92 9.06 -24.92 -38.25
C LEU A 92 10.58 -24.91 -38.01
N LEU A 93 11.18 -23.73 -37.84
CA LEU A 93 12.59 -23.56 -37.47
C LEU A 93 12.81 -23.79 -35.98
N ASP A 94 11.84 -23.42 -35.14
CA ASP A 94 11.89 -23.63 -33.69
C ASP A 94 11.95 -25.13 -33.34
N VAL A 95 11.31 -25.98 -34.16
CA VAL A 95 11.39 -27.45 -34.03
C VAL A 95 12.64 -28.03 -34.71
N HIS A 96 12.98 -27.54 -35.91
CA HIS A 96 14.07 -28.06 -36.72
C HIS A 96 14.85 -26.96 -37.44
N THR A 97 16.05 -26.67 -36.93
CA THR A 97 16.96 -25.71 -37.54
C THR A 97 17.38 -26.12 -38.96
N SER A 98 17.25 -25.20 -39.92
CA SER A 98 17.67 -25.43 -41.30
C SER A 98 18.06 -24.13 -41.98
N LYS A 99 19.30 -24.05 -42.47
CA LYS A 99 19.81 -22.88 -43.22
C LYS A 99 18.97 -22.54 -44.45
N SER A 100 18.37 -23.56 -45.10
CA SER A 100 17.49 -23.35 -46.25
C SER A 100 16.19 -22.64 -45.84
N LYS A 101 15.57 -23.08 -44.73
CA LYS A 101 14.38 -22.46 -44.16
C LYS A 101 14.67 -21.05 -43.62
N GLU A 102 15.83 -20.81 -43.00
CA GLU A 102 16.27 -19.47 -42.60
C GLU A 102 16.39 -18.52 -43.80
N ARG A 103 17.02 -18.96 -44.89
CA ARG A 103 17.11 -18.18 -46.14
C ARG A 103 15.72 -17.91 -46.73
N PHE A 104 14.83 -18.91 -46.68
CA PHE A 104 13.46 -18.75 -47.12
C PHE A 104 12.69 -17.73 -46.28
N LEU A 105 12.82 -17.78 -44.95
CA LEU A 105 12.24 -16.82 -44.01
C LEU A 105 12.67 -15.38 -44.35
N VAL A 106 13.97 -15.16 -44.50
CA VAL A 106 14.52 -13.85 -44.89
C VAL A 106 14.00 -13.40 -46.26
N SER A 107 13.88 -14.33 -47.22
CA SER A 107 13.32 -14.04 -48.55
C SER A 107 11.84 -13.60 -48.48
N LYS A 108 11.05 -14.23 -47.60
CA LYS A 108 9.65 -13.86 -47.38
C LYS A 108 9.50 -12.49 -46.76
N TYR A 109 10.28 -12.15 -45.73
CA TYR A 109 10.28 -10.81 -45.18
C TYR A 109 10.75 -9.75 -46.19
N LYS A 110 11.80 -10.03 -47.00
CA LYS A 110 12.24 -9.10 -48.07
C LYS A 110 11.11 -8.82 -49.06
N LYS A 111 10.37 -9.86 -49.43
CA LYS A 111 9.27 -9.75 -50.39
C LYS A 111 8.08 -9.00 -49.81
N ALA A 112 7.73 -9.27 -48.55
CA ALA A 112 6.71 -8.53 -47.80
C ALA A 112 7.06 -7.04 -47.73
N LEU A 113 8.30 -6.71 -47.36
CA LEU A 113 8.80 -5.34 -47.28
C LEU A 113 8.79 -4.62 -48.64
N LYS A 114 9.23 -5.29 -49.71
CA LYS A 114 9.15 -4.73 -51.08
C LYS A 114 7.71 -4.40 -51.47
N ASN A 115 6.76 -5.30 -51.17
CA ASN A 115 5.35 -5.07 -51.45
C ASN A 115 4.77 -3.96 -50.56
N ALA A 116 5.23 -3.84 -49.31
CA ALA A 116 4.82 -2.77 -48.39
C ALA A 116 5.28 -1.39 -48.88
N HIS A 117 6.52 -1.26 -49.36
CA HIS A 117 6.96 -0.01 -50.00
C HIS A 117 6.15 0.35 -51.26
N HIS A 118 5.78 -0.66 -52.04
CA HIS A 118 4.91 -0.40 -53.18
C HIS A 118 3.50 0.01 -52.75
N LEU A 119 2.94 -0.60 -51.71
CA LEU A 119 1.67 -0.15 -51.12
C LEU A 119 1.77 1.31 -50.64
N LEU A 120 2.87 1.71 -49.99
CA LEU A 120 3.13 3.10 -49.60
C LEU A 120 3.17 4.07 -50.81
N SER A 121 3.64 3.60 -51.98
CA SER A 121 3.59 4.39 -53.22
C SER A 121 2.19 4.47 -53.84
N VAL A 122 1.37 3.44 -53.64
CA VAL A 122 -0.01 3.37 -54.14
C VAL A 122 -0.94 4.25 -53.29
N ILE A 123 -0.75 4.33 -51.97
CA ILE A 123 -1.58 5.16 -51.08
C ILE A 123 -1.10 6.62 -50.98
N ALA A 124 -0.24 7.08 -51.88
CA ALA A 124 0.43 8.38 -51.75
C ALA A 124 -0.54 9.58 -51.60
N ASN A 125 -1.75 9.46 -52.14
CA ASN A 125 -2.80 10.49 -52.13
C ASN A 125 -3.84 10.33 -51.00
N GLU A 126 -3.71 9.29 -50.17
CA GLU A 126 -4.66 8.99 -49.09
C GLU A 126 -4.65 10.12 -48.05
N GLN A 127 -5.85 10.61 -47.71
CA GLN A 127 -6.03 11.76 -46.81
C GLN A 127 -6.14 11.32 -45.36
N ASP A 128 -6.62 10.10 -45.11
CA ASP A 128 -6.76 9.56 -43.76
C ASP A 128 -5.39 9.22 -43.15
N GLN A 129 -4.92 10.09 -42.26
CA GLN A 129 -3.62 9.96 -41.60
C GLN A 129 -3.54 8.72 -40.71
N TYR A 130 -4.65 8.28 -40.10
CA TYR A 130 -4.66 7.06 -39.28
C TYR A 130 -4.44 5.83 -40.13
N LYS A 131 -5.09 5.74 -41.30
CA LYS A 131 -4.88 4.64 -42.25
C LYS A 131 -3.45 4.60 -42.78
N VAL A 132 -2.89 5.77 -43.12
CA VAL A 132 -1.48 5.86 -43.54
C VAL A 132 -0.55 5.43 -42.41
N LEU A 133 -0.83 5.84 -41.17
CA LEU A 133 -0.05 5.45 -39.98
C LEU A 133 -0.16 3.94 -39.70
N GLU A 134 -1.33 3.32 -39.85
CA GLU A 134 -1.50 1.85 -39.75
C GLU A 134 -0.64 1.10 -40.78
N ILE A 135 -0.53 1.59 -42.01
CA ILE A 135 0.30 0.95 -43.05
C ILE A 135 1.78 1.16 -42.77
N LEU A 136 2.16 2.34 -42.28
CA LEU A 136 3.54 2.63 -41.88
C LEU A 136 3.98 1.79 -40.69
N THR A 137 3.13 1.64 -39.67
CA THR A 137 3.39 0.75 -38.52
C THR A 137 3.49 -0.70 -38.93
N TYR A 138 2.57 -1.17 -39.78
CA TYR A 138 2.66 -2.51 -40.36
C TYR A 138 3.98 -2.71 -41.11
N THR A 139 4.41 -1.71 -41.90
CA THR A 139 5.70 -1.74 -42.59
C THR A 139 6.89 -1.76 -41.63
N ALA A 140 6.82 -0.97 -40.54
CA ALA A 140 7.85 -0.91 -39.50
C ALA A 140 8.03 -2.26 -38.80
N ILE A 141 6.94 -2.96 -38.46
CA ILE A 141 6.97 -4.30 -37.87
C ILE A 141 7.64 -5.32 -38.81
N ILE A 142 7.36 -5.23 -40.12
CA ILE A 142 7.96 -6.11 -41.13
C ILE A 142 9.46 -5.85 -41.25
N ASP A 143 9.88 -4.59 -41.30
CA ASP A 143 11.29 -4.21 -41.40
C ASP A 143 12.06 -4.58 -40.13
N GLY A 144 11.48 -4.33 -38.95
CA GLY A 144 12.04 -4.77 -37.66
C GLY A 144 12.21 -6.29 -37.59
N SER A 145 11.18 -7.05 -37.99
CA SER A 145 11.26 -8.53 -38.04
C SER A 145 12.35 -9.02 -39.01
N LEU A 146 12.52 -8.34 -40.14
CA LEU A 146 13.59 -8.60 -41.10
C LEU A 146 14.98 -8.26 -40.54
N ALA A 147 15.10 -7.17 -39.78
CA ALA A 147 16.35 -6.75 -39.16
C ALA A 147 16.77 -7.72 -38.04
N VAL A 148 15.84 -8.16 -37.18
CA VAL A 148 16.08 -9.18 -36.14
C VAL A 148 16.54 -10.49 -36.76
N THR A 149 15.85 -10.98 -37.81
CA THR A 149 16.25 -12.23 -38.48
C THR A 149 17.62 -12.15 -39.17
N ARG A 150 18.11 -10.94 -39.47
CA ARG A 150 19.46 -10.68 -40.00
C ARG A 150 20.49 -10.32 -38.94
N ARG A 151 20.12 -10.33 -37.65
CA ARG A 151 20.98 -9.92 -36.53
C ARG A 151 21.45 -8.47 -36.61
N LYS A 152 20.67 -7.61 -37.28
CA LYS A 152 20.90 -6.16 -37.36
C LYS A 152 20.12 -5.44 -36.28
N TYR A 153 20.52 -5.63 -35.03
CA TYR A 153 19.73 -5.20 -33.87
C TYR A 153 19.56 -3.68 -33.77
N GLY A 154 20.53 -2.87 -34.19
CA GLY A 154 20.38 -1.41 -34.19
C GLY A 154 19.36 -0.87 -35.21
N GLU A 155 19.13 -1.55 -36.34
CA GLU A 155 18.05 -1.22 -37.28
C GLU A 155 16.70 -1.70 -36.72
N ALA A 156 16.68 -2.89 -36.12
CA ALA A 156 15.49 -3.46 -35.48
C ALA A 156 14.98 -2.60 -34.32
N LEU A 157 15.90 -2.12 -33.48
CA LEU A 157 15.59 -1.29 -32.32
C LEU A 157 14.83 -0.04 -32.77
N TYR A 158 15.38 0.74 -33.71
CA TYR A 158 14.71 1.93 -34.24
C TYR A 158 13.35 1.63 -34.88
N THR A 159 13.28 0.63 -35.76
CA THR A 159 12.03 0.32 -36.49
C THR A 159 10.92 -0.17 -35.57
N PHE A 160 11.23 -1.00 -34.58
CA PHE A 160 10.25 -1.41 -33.57
C PHE A 160 9.90 -0.29 -32.58
N SER A 161 10.81 0.61 -32.24
CA SER A 161 10.49 1.78 -31.41
C SER A 161 9.48 2.70 -32.11
N VAL A 162 9.65 2.94 -33.42
CA VAL A 162 8.65 3.68 -34.23
C VAL A 162 7.31 2.94 -34.22
N ALA A 163 7.31 1.62 -34.38
CA ALA A 163 6.09 0.83 -34.34
C ALA A 163 5.39 0.93 -32.97
N ARG A 164 6.12 0.82 -31.85
CA ARG A 164 5.57 0.92 -30.49
C ARG A 164 4.93 2.28 -30.23
N CYS A 165 5.66 3.38 -30.48
CA CYS A 165 5.14 4.74 -30.29
C CYS A 165 3.87 4.99 -31.13
N SER A 166 3.88 4.51 -32.38
CA SER A 166 2.73 4.67 -33.27
C SER A 166 1.53 3.82 -32.83
N LEU A 167 1.73 2.59 -32.35
CA LEU A 167 0.66 1.73 -31.84
C LEU A 167 0.02 2.32 -30.57
N GLN A 168 0.84 2.87 -29.66
CA GLN A 168 0.34 3.58 -28.48
C GLN A 168 -0.52 4.80 -28.85
N PHE A 169 -0.08 5.55 -29.86
CA PHE A 169 -0.85 6.66 -30.42
C PHE A 169 -2.16 6.20 -31.05
N LEU A 170 -2.13 5.16 -31.90
CA LEU A 170 -3.32 4.62 -32.55
C LEU A 170 -4.35 4.10 -31.54
N TYR A 171 -3.89 3.47 -30.45
CA TYR A 171 -4.76 3.05 -29.35
C TYR A 171 -5.56 4.21 -28.75
N ALA A 172 -4.90 5.35 -28.51
CA ALA A 172 -5.54 6.53 -27.92
C ALA A 172 -6.50 7.23 -28.90
N HIS A 173 -6.10 7.38 -30.17
CA HIS A 173 -6.76 8.30 -31.10
C HIS A 173 -7.67 7.64 -32.15
N GLN A 174 -7.39 6.39 -32.54
CA GLN A 174 -8.15 5.75 -33.61
C GLN A 174 -9.45 5.13 -33.08
N ASN A 175 -10.54 5.31 -33.83
CA ASN A 175 -11.83 4.66 -33.57
C ASN A 175 -12.00 3.46 -34.50
N LEU A 176 -12.15 2.28 -33.90
CA LEU A 176 -12.42 1.03 -34.60
C LEU A 176 -13.92 0.74 -34.64
N PRO A 177 -14.42 0.01 -35.65
CA PRO A 177 -15.80 -0.44 -35.72
C PRO A 177 -16.05 -1.52 -34.66
N ALA A 178 -17.31 -1.73 -34.26
CA ALA A 178 -17.69 -2.67 -33.20
C ALA A 178 -17.23 -4.14 -33.41
N THR A 179 -16.80 -4.50 -34.62
CA THR A 179 -16.23 -5.81 -34.92
C THR A 179 -14.82 -6.00 -34.36
N PHE A 180 -14.08 -4.90 -34.14
CA PHE A 180 -12.70 -4.93 -33.68
C PHE A 180 -12.55 -4.16 -32.37
N THR A 181 -11.66 -4.66 -31.51
CA THR A 181 -11.43 -4.11 -30.17
C THR A 181 -10.10 -3.35 -30.15
N LYS A 182 -10.00 -2.25 -29.39
CA LYS A 182 -8.78 -1.40 -29.37
C LYS A 182 -7.60 -2.13 -28.73
N GLU A 183 -7.89 -3.13 -27.92
CA GLU A 183 -6.95 -4.07 -27.27
C GLU A 183 -6.02 -4.73 -28.29
N LEU A 184 -6.44 -4.84 -29.56
CA LEU A 184 -5.58 -5.28 -30.67
C LEU A 184 -4.23 -4.55 -30.69
N TYR A 185 -4.19 -3.24 -30.45
CA TYR A 185 -2.94 -2.50 -30.51
C TYR A 185 -2.00 -2.90 -29.36
N TYR A 186 -2.54 -3.15 -28.16
CA TYR A 186 -1.76 -3.70 -27.05
C TYR A 186 -1.30 -5.13 -27.32
N ASP A 187 -2.16 -5.98 -27.88
CA ASP A 187 -1.78 -7.35 -28.25
C ASP A 187 -0.60 -7.36 -29.24
N ILE A 188 -0.59 -6.45 -30.22
CA ILE A 188 0.53 -6.32 -31.17
C ILE A 188 1.78 -5.86 -30.42
N VAL A 189 1.65 -4.90 -29.50
CA VAL A 189 2.77 -4.42 -28.68
C VAL A 189 3.36 -5.57 -27.85
N ASP A 190 2.53 -6.25 -27.07
CA ASP A 190 2.95 -7.27 -26.10
C ASP A 190 3.45 -8.55 -26.76
N LEU A 191 2.80 -9.01 -27.83
CA LEU A 191 3.11 -10.30 -28.45
C LEU A 191 4.17 -10.20 -29.57
N VAL A 192 4.34 -9.03 -30.18
CA VAL A 192 5.21 -8.88 -31.37
C VAL A 192 6.32 -7.87 -31.13
N VAL A 193 6.00 -6.67 -30.67
CA VAL A 193 6.95 -5.55 -30.64
C VAL A 193 7.88 -5.64 -29.42
N ASP A 194 7.33 -5.81 -28.22
CA ASP A 194 8.09 -5.80 -26.97
C ASP A 194 9.08 -6.96 -26.84
N PRO A 195 8.73 -8.22 -27.18
CA PRO A 195 9.70 -9.30 -27.18
C PRO A 195 10.87 -9.02 -28.13
N ALA A 196 10.59 -8.44 -29.30
CA ALA A 196 11.62 -8.11 -30.28
C ALA A 196 12.48 -6.91 -29.83
N LEU A 197 11.88 -5.90 -29.20
CA LEU A 197 12.59 -4.76 -28.62
C LEU A 197 13.52 -5.18 -27.49
N LYS A 198 13.05 -6.01 -26.56
CA LYS A 198 13.88 -6.55 -25.46
C LYS A 198 15.12 -7.26 -26.02
N VAL A 199 14.92 -8.16 -26.99
CA VAL A 199 16.04 -8.87 -27.63
C VAL A 199 16.97 -7.89 -28.34
N ALA A 200 16.46 -6.91 -29.08
CA ALA A 200 17.29 -5.93 -29.76
C ALA A 200 18.11 -5.08 -28.78
N ALA A 201 17.48 -4.57 -27.72
CA ALA A 201 18.10 -3.72 -26.70
C ALA A 201 19.23 -4.45 -25.95
N LEU A 202 18.98 -5.69 -25.53
CA LEU A 202 19.97 -6.56 -24.88
C LEU A 202 21.20 -6.76 -25.78
N GLN A 203 20.99 -7.02 -27.08
CA GLN A 203 22.08 -7.27 -28.02
C GLN A 203 22.88 -6.00 -28.38
N THR A 204 22.26 -4.82 -28.29
CA THR A 204 22.94 -3.53 -28.54
C THR A 204 23.66 -2.97 -27.31
N LYS A 205 23.62 -3.66 -26.16
CA LYS A 205 24.19 -3.17 -24.88
C LYS A 205 23.74 -1.74 -24.54
N SER A 206 22.49 -1.39 -24.86
CA SER A 206 21.92 -0.14 -24.36
C SER A 206 21.79 -0.32 -22.85
N SER A 207 22.62 0.40 -22.09
CA SER A 207 22.64 0.37 -20.63
C SER A 207 21.26 0.64 -20.06
N THR A 208 20.93 -0.04 -18.95
CA THR A 208 19.77 0.20 -18.06
C THR A 208 18.40 0.14 -18.75
N ILE A 209 17.86 -1.07 -18.94
CA ILE A 209 16.48 -1.25 -19.42
C ILE A 209 15.56 -1.30 -18.21
N SER A 210 15.03 -0.16 -17.75
CA SER A 210 13.90 -0.13 -16.81
C SER A 210 12.57 0.16 -17.50
N ASP A 211 12.55 0.96 -18.59
CA ASP A 211 11.32 1.24 -19.34
C ASP A 211 11.50 1.17 -20.88
N LEU A 212 10.84 0.19 -21.51
CA LEU A 212 10.78 0.05 -22.97
C LEU A 212 10.05 1.20 -23.66
N SER A 213 9.14 1.88 -22.95
CA SER A 213 8.41 3.04 -23.46
C SER A 213 9.36 4.22 -23.66
N GLN A 214 10.10 4.60 -22.61
CA GLN A 214 11.13 5.65 -22.68
C GLN A 214 12.21 5.32 -23.70
N LEU A 215 12.77 4.10 -23.67
CA LEU A 215 13.76 3.65 -24.65
C LEU A 215 13.25 3.80 -26.08
N SER A 216 11.97 3.51 -26.33
CA SER A 216 11.39 3.67 -27.66
C SER A 216 11.35 5.14 -28.07
N LYS A 217 10.92 6.04 -27.19
CA LYS A 217 10.89 7.50 -27.45
C LYS A 217 12.28 8.05 -27.71
N GLU A 218 13.25 7.73 -26.87
CA GLU A 218 14.66 8.15 -27.03
C GLU A 218 15.24 7.73 -28.38
N GLN A 219 14.92 6.52 -28.82
CA GLN A 219 15.48 5.94 -30.05
C GLN A 219 14.81 6.51 -31.29
N VAL A 220 13.51 6.80 -31.22
CA VAL A 220 12.81 7.56 -32.27
C VAL A 220 13.36 8.97 -32.36
N PHE A 221 13.59 9.63 -31.22
CA PHE A 221 14.13 10.99 -31.15
C PHE A 221 15.58 11.09 -31.65
N SER A 222 16.46 10.20 -31.19
CA SER A 222 17.89 10.20 -31.54
C SER A 222 18.15 9.82 -32.99
N ASN A 223 17.36 8.92 -33.56
CA ASN A 223 17.53 8.42 -34.92
C ASN A 223 16.50 9.02 -35.91
N ARG A 224 16.03 10.25 -35.65
CA ARG A 224 15.11 10.96 -36.56
C ARG A 224 15.67 10.95 -37.99
N GLY A 225 14.87 10.44 -38.93
CA GLY A 225 15.20 10.44 -40.36
C GLY A 225 16.15 9.34 -40.84
N LYS A 226 16.60 8.41 -39.98
CA LYS A 226 17.47 7.28 -40.39
C LYS A 226 16.82 6.39 -41.45
N VAL A 227 15.50 6.24 -41.39
CA VAL A 227 14.71 5.51 -42.38
C VAL A 227 13.67 6.46 -42.99
N SER A 228 13.90 6.85 -44.26
CA SER A 228 13.15 7.91 -44.95
C SER A 228 11.63 7.72 -44.92
N TYR A 229 11.13 6.50 -45.12
CA TYR A 229 9.69 6.24 -45.16
C TYR A 229 9.05 6.27 -43.76
N LEU A 230 9.78 5.88 -42.70
CA LEU A 230 9.31 5.94 -41.31
C LEU A 230 9.28 7.36 -40.76
N GLY A 231 10.06 8.28 -41.34
CA GLY A 231 9.99 9.70 -41.00
C GLY A 231 8.58 10.29 -41.14
N LYS A 232 7.77 9.79 -42.09
CA LYS A 232 6.36 10.18 -42.22
C LYS A 232 5.52 9.75 -41.01
N ALA A 233 5.75 8.56 -40.44
CA ALA A 233 5.02 8.08 -39.27
C ALA A 233 5.32 8.96 -38.05
N VAL A 234 6.60 9.28 -37.85
CA VAL A 234 7.06 10.18 -36.78
C VAL A 234 6.43 11.57 -36.95
N GLN A 235 6.37 12.11 -38.17
CA GLN A 235 5.75 13.41 -38.43
C GLN A 235 4.24 13.45 -38.17
N ILE A 236 3.51 12.36 -38.47
CA ILE A 236 2.07 12.27 -38.18
C ILE A 236 1.83 12.32 -36.67
N VAL A 237 2.52 11.45 -35.93
CA VAL A 237 2.37 11.38 -34.47
C VAL A 237 2.85 12.67 -33.80
N GLU A 238 3.93 13.28 -34.27
CA GLU A 238 4.47 14.52 -33.70
C GLU A 238 3.52 15.72 -33.89
N LYS A 239 2.78 15.76 -35.00
CA LYS A 239 1.78 16.81 -35.28
C LYS A 239 0.55 16.71 -34.39
N GLU A 240 0.04 15.51 -34.14
CA GLU A 240 -1.16 15.32 -33.33
C GLU A 240 -0.86 15.24 -31.82
N ALA A 241 0.21 14.53 -31.42
CA ALA A 241 0.55 14.31 -30.02
C ALA A 241 2.07 14.09 -29.83
N PRO A 242 2.85 15.16 -29.60
CA PRO A 242 4.31 15.06 -29.48
C PRO A 242 4.78 14.24 -28.27
N SER A 243 3.94 14.09 -27.23
CA SER A 243 4.24 13.31 -26.01
C SER A 243 4.55 11.83 -26.24
N TYR A 244 4.13 11.25 -27.38
CA TYR A 244 4.40 9.86 -27.74
C TYR A 244 5.77 9.65 -28.41
N ILE A 245 6.46 10.72 -28.82
CA ILE A 245 7.77 10.64 -29.49
C ILE A 245 8.85 11.35 -28.68
N THR A 246 8.54 12.50 -28.10
CA THR A 246 9.51 13.22 -27.28
C THR A 246 9.73 12.38 -26.03
N PRO A 247 10.99 11.96 -25.74
CA PRO A 247 11.26 11.39 -24.43
C PRO A 247 10.76 12.41 -23.41
N SER A 248 10.02 11.94 -22.41
CA SER A 248 9.60 12.84 -21.34
C SER A 248 10.90 13.40 -20.76
N ASN A 249 11.10 14.71 -20.85
CA ASN A 249 11.91 15.43 -19.88
C ASN A 249 11.10 15.46 -18.58
N GLU A 250 10.69 14.29 -18.07
CA GLU A 250 11.03 14.05 -16.68
C GLU A 250 12.53 14.16 -16.76
N GLU A 251 13.02 15.34 -16.37
CA GLU A 251 14.38 15.54 -15.89
C GLU A 251 14.81 14.23 -15.26
N GLU A 252 16.09 13.90 -15.38
CA GLU A 252 16.82 13.33 -14.26
C GLU A 252 16.02 13.48 -12.95
N SER A 253 15.11 12.54 -12.69
CA SER A 253 14.70 12.21 -11.34
C SER A 253 16.05 11.81 -10.85
N GLU A 254 16.75 12.71 -10.15
CA GLU A 254 18.11 12.50 -9.70
C GLU A 254 18.07 11.13 -9.06
N VAL A 255 18.44 10.11 -9.86
CA VAL A 255 18.11 8.73 -9.51
C VAL A 255 18.98 8.57 -8.31
N LEU A 256 18.39 8.45 -7.12
CA LEU A 256 19.13 8.45 -5.87
C LEU A 256 20.27 7.44 -6.05
N ARG A 257 21.50 7.94 -6.15
CA ARG A 257 22.68 7.10 -6.43
C ARG A 257 23.38 6.70 -5.14
N GLU A 258 23.13 7.44 -4.08
CA GLU A 258 23.69 7.21 -2.77
C GLU A 258 22.64 7.41 -1.68
N ILE A 259 22.73 6.59 -0.65
CA ILE A 259 21.97 6.73 0.58
C ILE A 259 22.98 6.96 1.71
N THR A 260 22.70 7.96 2.53
CA THR A 260 23.40 8.18 3.80
C THR A 260 22.55 7.66 4.95
N TRP A 261 23.12 6.77 5.77
CA TRP A 261 22.49 6.22 6.96
C TRP A 261 23.48 6.24 8.12
N SER A 262 23.22 7.11 9.11
CA SER A 262 24.17 7.42 10.18
C SER A 262 25.56 7.79 9.63
N SER A 263 26.61 7.07 9.99
CA SER A 263 27.98 7.22 9.51
C SER A 263 28.28 6.47 8.19
N TYR A 264 27.33 5.69 7.68
CA TYR A 264 27.49 4.89 6.48
C TYR A 264 26.92 5.60 5.25
N THR A 265 27.64 5.50 4.13
CA THR A 265 27.16 5.94 2.81
C THR A 265 27.27 4.75 1.86
N ALA A 266 26.16 4.36 1.25
CA ALA A 266 26.11 3.24 0.31
C ALA A 266 25.60 3.70 -1.05
N LYS A 267 26.20 3.18 -2.12
CA LYS A 267 25.75 3.44 -3.48
C LYS A 267 24.65 2.47 -3.87
N ILE A 268 23.71 2.96 -4.67
CA ILE A 268 22.60 2.15 -5.20
C ILE A 268 23.02 1.64 -6.59
N SER A 269 23.25 0.33 -6.71
CA SER A 269 23.66 -0.29 -7.98
C SER A 269 22.55 -0.33 -9.03
N SER A 270 21.29 -0.50 -8.62
CA SER A 270 20.14 -0.68 -9.52
C SER A 270 19.20 0.52 -9.54
N ASN A 271 18.87 0.95 -10.76
CA ASN A 271 17.87 2.01 -10.99
C ASN A 271 16.47 1.61 -10.48
N GLU A 272 16.14 0.31 -10.45
CA GLU A 272 14.83 -0.16 -9.95
C GLU A 272 14.68 0.10 -8.45
N ILE A 273 15.74 -0.16 -7.68
CA ILE A 273 15.79 0.09 -6.24
C ILE A 273 15.76 1.59 -5.96
N ALA A 274 16.50 2.39 -6.74
CA ALA A 274 16.48 3.84 -6.61
C ALA A 274 15.08 4.43 -6.84
N LEU A 275 14.37 3.98 -7.88
CA LEU A 275 12.98 4.39 -8.14
C LEU A 275 12.03 3.92 -7.02
N ALA A 276 12.22 2.71 -6.50
CA ALA A 276 11.44 2.20 -5.38
C ALA A 276 11.62 3.07 -4.12
N ILE A 277 12.86 3.50 -3.83
CA ILE A 277 13.16 4.41 -2.71
C ILE A 277 12.55 5.81 -2.96
N MET A 278 12.59 6.33 -4.18
CA MET A 278 11.93 7.60 -4.52
C MET A 278 10.42 7.52 -4.27
N LYS A 279 9.77 6.44 -4.71
CA LYS A 279 8.35 6.18 -4.44
C LYS A 279 8.07 6.12 -2.93
N VAL A 280 8.92 5.43 -2.16
CA VAL A 280 8.82 5.42 -0.68
C VAL A 280 8.88 6.83 -0.11
N ASN A 281 9.84 7.66 -0.55
CA ASN A 281 9.99 9.03 -0.08
C ASN A 281 8.79 9.92 -0.43
N GLU A 282 8.14 9.70 -1.57
CA GLU A 282 6.89 10.38 -1.93
C GLU A 282 5.73 9.97 -1.04
N GLN A 283 5.56 8.66 -0.79
CA GLN A 283 4.49 8.14 0.06
C GLN A 283 4.68 8.58 1.52
N LEU A 284 5.93 8.65 2.01
CA LEU A 284 6.25 9.13 3.34
C LEU A 284 5.77 10.57 3.59
N LYS A 285 5.76 11.44 2.57
CA LYS A 285 5.23 12.81 2.69
C LYS A 285 3.72 12.84 2.92
N GLN A 286 3.00 11.78 2.56
CA GLN A 286 1.55 11.67 2.71
C GLN A 286 1.13 11.07 4.06
N VAL A 287 2.08 10.56 4.84
CA VAL A 287 1.81 9.94 6.14
C VAL A 287 1.41 11.00 7.15
N VAL A 288 0.23 10.82 7.76
CA VAL A 288 -0.30 11.68 8.81
C VAL A 288 -0.34 10.90 10.12
N ASP A 289 0.37 11.38 11.14
CA ASP A 289 0.60 10.61 12.38
C ASP A 289 -0.66 10.27 13.20
N SER A 290 -1.78 10.94 12.93
CA SER A 290 -3.07 10.67 13.56
C SER A 290 -3.94 9.66 12.79
N ASP A 291 -3.65 9.42 11.52
CA ASP A 291 -4.45 8.54 10.67
C ASP A 291 -3.72 7.23 10.41
N THR A 292 -4.23 6.14 10.99
CA THR A 292 -3.66 4.79 10.83
C THR A 292 -3.62 4.35 9.37
N SER A 293 -4.62 4.73 8.56
CA SER A 293 -4.73 4.29 7.17
C SER A 293 -3.70 4.95 6.25
N SER A 294 -3.19 6.11 6.65
CA SER A 294 -2.17 6.85 5.89
C SER A 294 -0.81 6.14 5.82
N TYR A 295 -0.56 5.18 6.73
CA TYR A 295 0.71 4.43 6.77
C TYR A 295 0.75 3.27 5.76
N ASP A 296 -0.39 2.75 5.31
CA ASP A 296 -0.46 1.49 4.56
C ASP A 296 0.25 1.60 3.19
N SER A 297 0.08 2.71 2.47
CA SER A 297 0.73 2.91 1.17
C SER A 297 2.25 3.02 1.27
N ALA A 298 2.74 3.70 2.31
CA ALA A 298 4.17 3.85 2.57
C ALA A 298 4.80 2.54 3.04
N LEU A 299 4.13 1.78 3.93
CA LEU A 299 4.58 0.46 4.37
C LEU A 299 4.65 -0.55 3.22
N MET A 300 3.64 -0.57 2.34
CA MET A 300 3.67 -1.43 1.15
C MET A 300 4.81 -1.05 0.19
N SER A 301 5.06 0.25 0.00
CA SER A 301 6.18 0.70 -0.83
C SER A 301 7.54 0.31 -0.25
N TYR A 302 7.68 0.30 1.08
CA TYR A 302 8.88 -0.23 1.75
C TYR A 302 9.05 -1.74 1.54
N LEU A 303 7.98 -2.52 1.63
CA LEU A 303 8.02 -3.97 1.38
C LEU A 303 8.41 -4.27 -0.08
N ASP A 304 7.85 -3.53 -1.04
CA ASP A 304 8.24 -3.63 -2.45
C ASP A 304 9.75 -3.36 -2.60
N ALA A 305 10.26 -2.26 -2.01
CA ALA A 305 11.67 -1.89 -2.09
C ALA A 305 12.59 -2.94 -1.43
N ILE A 306 12.21 -3.51 -0.28
CA ILE A 306 12.96 -4.58 0.39
C ILE A 306 13.00 -5.82 -0.51
N SER A 307 11.87 -6.21 -1.11
CA SER A 307 11.81 -7.38 -1.99
C SER A 307 12.67 -7.23 -3.24
N PHE A 308 12.72 -6.03 -3.82
CA PHE A 308 13.61 -5.74 -4.95
C PHE A 308 15.09 -5.83 -4.55
N GLN A 309 15.45 -5.32 -3.37
CA GLN A 309 16.81 -5.41 -2.86
C GLN A 309 17.22 -6.87 -2.56
N GLU A 310 16.36 -7.65 -1.93
CA GLU A 310 16.62 -9.08 -1.66
C GLU A 310 16.77 -9.87 -2.96
N GLN A 311 15.90 -9.63 -3.96
CA GLN A 311 16.01 -10.26 -5.27
C GLN A 311 17.30 -9.88 -6.00
N GLU A 312 17.75 -8.62 -5.89
CA GLU A 312 18.99 -8.18 -6.51
C GLU A 312 20.22 -8.82 -5.84
N MET A 313 20.21 -8.93 -4.51
CA MET A 313 21.26 -9.65 -3.77
C MET A 313 21.34 -11.12 -4.21
N GLU A 314 20.21 -11.83 -4.33
CA GLU A 314 20.17 -13.21 -4.83
C GLU A 314 20.73 -13.35 -6.26
N ARG A 315 20.52 -12.34 -7.13
CA ARG A 315 21.07 -12.34 -8.50
C ARG A 315 22.57 -12.06 -8.52
N SER A 316 23.05 -11.23 -7.60
CA SER A 316 24.43 -10.74 -7.55
C SER A 316 25.38 -11.67 -6.79
N GLU A 317 24.88 -12.66 -6.04
CA GLU A 317 25.66 -13.58 -5.19
C GLU A 317 26.83 -14.31 -5.89
N ALA A 318 26.76 -14.51 -7.21
CA ALA A 318 27.79 -15.25 -7.96
C ALA A 318 28.96 -14.38 -8.46
N ASP A 319 28.75 -13.07 -8.64
CA ASP A 319 29.68 -12.16 -9.35
C ASP A 319 30.01 -10.87 -8.55
N ALA A 320 29.48 -10.70 -7.32
CA ALA A 320 29.71 -9.50 -6.52
C ALA A 320 31.10 -9.46 -5.86
N ASP A 321 31.78 -8.32 -5.95
CA ASP A 321 32.94 -8.02 -5.12
C ASP A 321 32.52 -7.83 -3.64
N ASP A 322 33.42 -8.14 -2.69
CA ASP A 322 33.17 -8.00 -1.24
C ASP A 322 32.68 -6.58 -0.85
N ALA A 323 33.14 -5.54 -1.56
CA ALA A 323 32.73 -4.16 -1.33
C ALA A 323 31.29 -3.88 -1.80
N GLU A 324 30.89 -4.44 -2.95
CA GLU A 324 29.53 -4.28 -3.49
C GLU A 324 28.52 -5.05 -2.63
N SER A 325 28.90 -6.23 -2.15
CA SER A 325 28.11 -7.00 -1.19
C SER A 325 27.85 -6.22 0.11
N GLN A 326 28.87 -5.55 0.66
CA GLN A 326 28.72 -4.70 1.84
C GLN A 326 27.76 -3.53 1.60
N GLU A 327 27.88 -2.83 0.46
CA GLU A 327 26.99 -1.74 0.09
C GLU A 327 25.52 -2.21 -0.02
N GLN A 328 25.29 -3.37 -0.64
CA GLN A 328 23.95 -3.98 -0.74
C GLN A 328 23.35 -4.33 0.64
N HIS A 329 24.16 -4.86 1.57
CA HIS A 329 23.72 -5.12 2.93
C HIS A 329 23.38 -3.84 3.71
N ILE A 330 24.12 -2.75 3.49
CA ILE A 330 23.82 -1.44 4.10
C ILE A 330 22.48 -0.91 3.59
N VAL A 331 22.23 -0.97 2.28
CA VAL A 331 20.94 -0.54 1.68
C VAL A 331 19.77 -1.37 2.24
N LEU A 332 19.93 -2.69 2.34
CA LEU A 332 18.90 -3.57 2.92
C LEU A 332 18.61 -3.22 4.38
N THR A 333 19.66 -2.97 5.17
CA THR A 333 19.56 -2.60 6.58
C THR A 333 18.85 -1.27 6.75
N TYR A 334 19.20 -0.27 5.93
CA TYR A 334 18.53 1.02 5.89
C TYR A 334 17.03 0.86 5.62
N LEU A 335 16.65 0.07 4.61
CA LEU A 335 15.25 -0.15 4.26
C LEU A 335 14.49 -0.85 5.38
N LYS A 336 15.05 -1.92 5.96
CA LYS A 336 14.44 -2.67 7.08
C LYS A 336 14.29 -1.80 8.33
N TYR A 337 15.33 -1.02 8.68
CA TYR A 337 15.28 -0.11 9.82
C TYR A 337 14.16 0.93 9.70
N ASN A 338 14.08 1.63 8.56
CA ASN A 338 13.05 2.64 8.35
C ASN A 338 11.64 2.05 8.25
N TYR A 339 11.49 0.86 7.65
CA TYR A 339 10.24 0.11 7.63
C TYR A 339 9.76 -0.21 9.05
N LEU A 340 10.64 -0.74 9.91
CA LEU A 340 10.31 -1.09 11.30
C LEU A 340 9.96 0.14 12.13
N LEU A 341 10.68 1.25 11.97
CA LEU A 341 10.31 2.51 12.60
C LEU A 341 8.94 3.03 12.14
N LEU A 342 8.63 2.95 10.85
CA LEU A 342 7.33 3.36 10.32
C LEU A 342 6.20 2.46 10.83
N ARG A 343 6.44 1.16 10.95
CA ARG A 343 5.53 0.18 11.56
C ARG A 343 5.25 0.54 13.02
N ILE A 344 6.28 0.87 13.80
CA ILE A 344 6.14 1.31 15.20
C ILE A 344 5.30 2.58 15.28
N ARG A 345 5.53 3.57 14.40
CA ARG A 345 4.73 4.82 14.36
C ARG A 345 3.25 4.56 14.10
N ARG A 346 2.92 3.65 13.17
CA ARG A 346 1.54 3.20 12.94
C ARG A 346 0.95 2.53 14.18
N ASP A 347 1.70 1.62 14.80
CA ASP A 347 1.23 0.88 15.99
C ASP A 347 1.00 1.83 17.19
N ILE A 348 1.80 2.90 17.31
CA ILE A 348 1.57 4.00 18.29
C ILE A 348 0.25 4.73 18.01
N ALA A 349 -0.07 5.02 16.75
CA ALA A 349 -1.34 5.65 16.39
C ALA A 349 -2.54 4.76 16.75
N ILE A 350 -2.43 3.45 16.49
CA ILE A 350 -3.44 2.46 16.88
C ILE A 350 -3.61 2.42 18.40
N MET A 351 -2.51 2.44 19.17
CA MET A 351 -2.58 2.49 20.64
C MET A 351 -3.29 3.74 21.15
N LYS A 352 -2.99 4.91 20.57
CA LYS A 352 -3.67 6.17 20.92
C LYS A 352 -5.17 6.09 20.64
N ASP A 353 -5.56 5.51 19.50
CA ASP A 353 -6.97 5.30 19.15
C ASP A 353 -7.69 4.36 20.11
N LEU A 354 -7.03 3.29 20.55
CA LEU A 354 -7.58 2.36 21.55
C LEU A 354 -7.77 3.05 22.90
N ASP A 355 -6.81 3.87 23.33
CA ASP A 355 -6.91 4.65 24.57
C ASP A 355 -8.01 5.71 24.50
N ASN A 356 -8.13 6.42 23.37
CA ASN A 356 -9.24 7.35 23.12
C ASN A 356 -10.59 6.63 23.17
N LYS A 357 -10.71 5.44 22.57
CA LYS A 357 -11.95 4.63 22.64
C LYS A 357 -12.28 4.18 24.05
N ALA A 358 -11.29 3.84 24.86
CA ALA A 358 -11.47 3.44 26.25
C ALA A 358 -11.89 4.60 27.16
N THR A 359 -11.48 5.83 26.86
CA THR A 359 -11.72 7.03 27.69
C THR A 359 -12.93 7.87 27.23
N ALA A 360 -13.23 7.91 25.93
CA ALA A 360 -14.27 8.78 25.36
C ALA A 360 -15.73 8.35 25.64
N LYS A 361 -15.95 7.13 26.14
CA LYS A 361 -17.30 6.63 26.44
C LYS A 361 -17.44 6.36 27.94
N ASN A 362 -17.97 7.35 28.67
CA ASN A 362 -18.29 7.26 30.10
C ASN A 362 -19.25 6.10 30.49
N ASN A 363 -19.74 5.30 29.54
CA ASN A 363 -20.68 4.19 29.71
C ASN A 363 -20.15 2.84 29.14
N LEU A 364 -18.84 2.61 29.11
CA LEU A 364 -18.30 1.30 28.74
C LEU A 364 -18.39 0.31 29.91
N SER A 365 -18.91 -0.89 29.65
CA SER A 365 -18.86 -1.99 30.63
C SER A 365 -17.40 -2.38 30.93
N ARG A 366 -17.13 -2.85 32.16
CA ARG A 366 -15.79 -3.31 32.57
C ARG A 366 -15.20 -4.35 31.61
N GLN A 367 -16.02 -5.27 31.10
CA GLN A 367 -15.60 -6.29 30.14
C GLN A 367 -15.09 -5.68 28.83
N LYS A 368 -15.82 -4.71 28.28
CA LYS A 368 -15.43 -4.04 27.03
C LYS A 368 -14.17 -3.18 27.19
N VAL A 369 -13.94 -2.60 28.37
CA VAL A 369 -12.68 -1.90 28.68
C VAL A 369 -11.51 -2.90 28.71
N LEU A 370 -11.71 -4.08 29.30
CA LEU A 370 -10.68 -5.13 29.33
C LEU A 370 -10.37 -5.69 27.94
N GLU A 371 -11.37 -5.82 27.06
CA GLU A 371 -11.16 -6.20 25.65
C GLU A 371 -10.29 -5.18 24.92
N LEU A 372 -10.60 -3.88 25.06
CA LEU A 372 -9.80 -2.80 24.48
C LEU A 372 -8.37 -2.79 25.04
N TRP A 373 -8.18 -3.02 26.34
CA TRP A 373 -6.86 -3.11 26.95
C TRP A 373 -6.09 -4.36 26.51
N LYS A 374 -6.77 -5.48 26.30
CA LYS A 374 -6.16 -6.68 25.72
C LYS A 374 -5.63 -6.39 24.31
N ASP A 375 -6.41 -5.70 23.48
CA ASP A 375 -5.97 -5.33 22.14
C ASP A 375 -4.85 -4.27 22.18
N TYR A 376 -4.90 -3.32 23.12
CA TYR A 376 -3.79 -2.39 23.37
C TYR A 376 -2.49 -3.13 23.71
N LEU A 377 -2.56 -4.14 24.59
CA LEU A 377 -1.39 -4.92 24.99
C LEU A 377 -0.80 -5.70 23.81
N LYS A 378 -1.63 -6.28 22.95
CA LYS A 378 -1.15 -6.96 21.72
C LYS A 378 -0.41 -6.01 20.79
N VAL A 379 -0.94 -4.79 20.60
CA VAL A 379 -0.27 -3.80 19.75
C VAL A 379 1.04 -3.34 20.38
N ASN A 380 1.08 -3.14 21.69
CA ASN A 380 2.30 -2.83 22.41
C ASN A 380 3.33 -3.97 22.32
N ASP A 381 2.90 -5.23 22.36
CA ASP A 381 3.77 -6.39 22.17
C ASP A 381 4.35 -6.42 20.74
N SER A 382 3.55 -6.11 19.71
CA SER A 382 4.06 -5.92 18.32
C SER A 382 5.14 -4.83 18.23
N ILE A 383 5.02 -3.75 19.01
CA ILE A 383 6.05 -2.70 19.08
C ILE A 383 7.34 -3.23 19.71
N LEU A 384 7.24 -3.96 20.83
CA LEU A 384 8.39 -4.56 21.50
C LEU A 384 9.09 -5.58 20.60
N ASP A 385 8.32 -6.40 19.88
CA ASP A 385 8.84 -7.34 18.89
C ASP A 385 9.57 -6.60 17.76
N SER A 386 9.00 -5.49 17.27
CA SER A 386 9.65 -4.65 16.24
C SER A 386 10.96 -4.03 16.75
N PHE A 387 11.07 -3.67 18.03
CA PHE A 387 12.35 -3.22 18.60
C PHE A 387 13.38 -4.34 18.70
N ASN A 388 12.95 -5.58 18.99
CA ASN A 388 13.85 -6.73 18.96
C ASN A 388 14.33 -7.01 17.52
N GLU A 389 13.44 -6.94 16.53
CA GLU A 389 13.80 -7.03 15.11
C GLU A 389 14.83 -5.95 14.72
N ILE A 390 14.67 -4.71 15.20
CA ILE A 390 15.65 -3.63 14.99
C ILE A 390 17.00 -3.98 15.64
N LYS A 391 17.03 -4.46 16.89
CA LYS A 391 18.28 -4.83 17.58
C LYS A 391 19.08 -5.94 16.87
N GLU A 392 18.39 -6.81 16.12
CA GLU A 392 19.00 -7.89 15.34
C GLU A 392 19.57 -7.44 13.98
N LEU A 393 19.26 -6.22 13.52
CA LEU A 393 19.79 -5.71 12.27
C LEU A 393 21.30 -5.47 12.34
N PRO A 394 22.05 -5.80 11.28
CA PRO A 394 23.50 -5.67 11.28
C PRO A 394 23.92 -4.20 11.36
N GLY A 395 24.97 -3.92 12.14
CA GLY A 395 25.53 -2.57 12.28
C GLY A 395 24.83 -1.65 13.28
N ILE A 396 23.62 -1.98 13.75
CA ILE A 396 22.91 -1.15 14.75
C ILE A 396 23.59 -1.19 16.12
N ALA A 397 24.12 -2.35 16.52
CA ALA A 397 24.85 -2.48 17.78
C ALA A 397 26.19 -1.72 17.82
N ASN A 398 26.70 -1.29 16.66
CA ASN A 398 27.94 -0.53 16.56
C ASN A 398 27.72 1.00 16.63
N ASP A 399 26.46 1.44 16.53
CA ASP A 399 26.08 2.84 16.61
C ASP A 399 25.48 3.12 17.99
N ASP A 400 26.30 3.67 18.88
CA ASP A 400 25.93 3.91 20.29
C ASP A 400 24.71 4.82 20.41
N ASP A 401 24.55 5.80 19.52
CA ASP A 401 23.44 6.77 19.57
C ASP A 401 22.11 6.09 19.21
N ILE A 402 22.09 5.31 18.11
CA ILE A 402 20.89 4.56 17.69
C ILE A 402 20.58 3.46 18.72
N ALA A 403 21.59 2.75 19.21
CA ALA A 403 21.40 1.69 20.21
C ALA A 403 20.79 2.25 21.51
N ASP A 404 21.32 3.35 22.03
CA ASP A 404 20.79 4.02 23.22
C ASP A 404 19.37 4.51 23.00
N MET A 405 19.06 5.08 21.82
CA MET A 405 17.71 5.51 21.46
C MET A 405 16.71 4.34 21.48
N ILE A 406 17.06 3.21 20.85
CA ILE A 406 16.19 2.02 20.79
C ILE A 406 15.99 1.42 22.20
N ILE A 407 17.02 1.39 23.04
CA ILE A 407 16.90 0.92 24.43
C ILE A 407 15.95 1.82 25.23
N LYS A 408 16.06 3.15 25.11
CA LYS A 408 15.16 4.10 25.79
C LYS A 408 13.70 3.90 25.37
N LEU A 409 13.45 3.76 24.07
CA LEU A 409 12.12 3.53 23.53
C LEU A 409 11.55 2.17 23.96
N ASP A 410 12.35 1.11 23.94
CA ASP A 410 11.97 -0.22 24.42
C ASP A 410 11.51 -0.17 25.88
N VAL A 411 12.30 0.45 26.78
CA VAL A 411 11.92 0.63 28.18
C VAL A 411 10.63 1.45 28.32
N PHE A 412 10.45 2.53 27.55
CA PHE A 412 9.23 3.34 27.55
C PHE A 412 7.97 2.52 27.24
N PHE A 413 8.02 1.66 26.22
CA PHE A 413 6.88 0.80 25.86
C PHE A 413 6.70 -0.40 26.80
N GLN A 414 7.77 -0.88 27.44
CA GLN A 414 7.67 -1.86 28.53
C GLN A 414 6.93 -1.28 29.74
N ILE A 415 7.21 -0.03 30.09
CA ILE A 415 6.51 0.65 31.18
C ILE A 415 5.04 0.88 30.81
N LYS A 416 4.74 1.36 29.59
CA LYS A 416 3.35 1.52 29.14
C LYS A 416 2.55 0.22 29.21
N LYS A 417 3.16 -0.91 28.86
CA LYS A 417 2.57 -2.25 29.02
C LYS A 417 2.23 -2.54 30.47
N GLN A 418 3.20 -2.37 31.37
CA GLN A 418 3.04 -2.64 32.79
C GLN A 418 2.03 -1.71 33.46
N MET A 419 1.99 -0.43 33.10
CA MET A 419 0.99 0.53 33.57
C MET A 419 -0.43 0.12 33.14
N LYS A 420 -0.62 -0.31 31.88
CA LYS A 420 -1.93 -0.77 31.41
C LYS A 420 -2.36 -2.06 32.13
N LEU A 421 -1.43 -2.98 32.38
CA LEU A 421 -1.68 -4.17 33.20
C LEU A 421 -2.04 -3.84 34.64
N ALA A 422 -1.37 -2.85 35.25
CA ALA A 422 -1.70 -2.36 36.59
C ALA A 422 -3.14 -1.81 36.64
N GLN A 423 -3.53 -1.02 35.65
CA GLN A 423 -4.91 -0.54 35.49
C GLN A 423 -5.92 -1.70 35.34
N ALA A 424 -5.56 -2.77 34.64
CA ALA A 424 -6.37 -3.99 34.55
C ALA A 424 -6.58 -4.67 35.92
N TYR A 425 -5.52 -4.79 36.73
CA TYR A 425 -5.63 -5.35 38.08
C TYR A 425 -6.45 -4.46 39.03
N LEU A 426 -6.42 -3.15 38.84
CA LEU A 426 -7.25 -2.21 39.59
C LEU A 426 -8.75 -2.45 39.40
N ILE A 427 -9.19 -2.79 38.19
CA ILE A 427 -10.61 -3.11 37.92
C ILE A 427 -11.10 -4.30 38.77
N PHE A 428 -10.21 -5.24 39.10
CA PHE A 428 -10.51 -6.43 39.91
C PHE A 428 -10.11 -6.28 41.38
N ASN A 429 -9.88 -5.06 41.87
CA ASN A 429 -9.47 -4.77 43.26
C ASN A 429 -8.13 -5.45 43.67
N GLY A 430 -7.28 -5.77 42.70
CA GLY A 430 -5.96 -6.36 42.92
C GLY A 430 -4.89 -5.33 43.30
N TYR A 431 -5.12 -4.52 44.33
CA TYR A 431 -4.28 -3.35 44.65
C TYR A 431 -2.81 -3.68 44.90
N VAL A 432 -2.51 -4.78 45.61
CA VAL A 432 -1.13 -5.22 45.89
C VAL A 432 -0.39 -5.62 44.61
N LYS A 433 -1.06 -6.35 43.71
CA LYS A 433 -0.48 -6.74 42.41
C LYS A 433 -0.26 -5.53 41.51
N SER A 434 -1.21 -4.60 41.50
CA SER A 434 -1.07 -3.33 40.78
C SER A 434 0.10 -2.50 41.32
N LEU A 435 0.24 -2.39 42.65
CA LEU A 435 1.34 -1.67 43.28
C LEU A 435 2.70 -2.30 42.95
N ALA A 436 2.80 -3.64 42.94
CA ALA A 436 4.03 -4.33 42.57
C ALA A 436 4.46 -3.98 41.13
N LEU A 437 3.52 -3.97 40.18
CA LEU A 437 3.80 -3.59 38.79
C LEU A 437 4.26 -2.13 38.66
N VAL A 438 3.60 -1.19 39.35
CA VAL A 438 3.95 0.23 39.27
C VAL A 438 5.27 0.53 40.00
N SER A 439 5.58 -0.16 41.10
CA SER A 439 6.89 -0.06 41.76
C SER A 439 8.02 -0.51 40.83
N HIS A 440 7.81 -1.60 40.09
CA HIS A 440 8.77 -2.05 39.07
C HIS A 440 8.90 -1.04 37.92
N CYS A 441 7.81 -0.39 37.49
CA CYS A 441 7.88 0.70 36.51
C CYS A 441 8.74 1.88 37.02
N ASP A 442 8.63 2.23 38.30
CA ASP A 442 9.40 3.34 38.90
C ASP A 442 10.90 3.01 38.91
N GLU A 443 11.28 1.77 39.28
CA GLU A 443 12.66 1.27 39.20
C GLU A 443 13.21 1.30 37.77
N LEU A 444 12.41 0.86 36.79
CA LEU A 444 12.80 0.89 35.38
C LEU A 444 13.00 2.31 34.86
N ILE A 445 12.12 3.25 35.19
CA ILE A 445 12.22 4.67 34.77
C ILE A 445 13.44 5.35 35.38
N GLU A 446 13.78 5.06 36.64
CA GLU A 446 14.96 5.64 37.29
C GLU A 446 16.28 5.22 36.62
N GLY A 447 16.29 4.07 35.95
CA GLY A 447 17.43 3.60 35.15
C GLY A 447 17.57 4.22 33.77
N VAL A 448 16.58 5.00 33.30
CA VAL A 448 16.60 5.60 31.95
C VAL A 448 17.42 6.89 31.95
N LYS A 449 18.46 6.95 31.11
CA LYS A 449 19.22 8.19 30.84
C LYS A 449 18.37 9.14 29.98
N PRO A 450 18.49 10.47 30.16
CA PRO A 450 17.79 11.44 29.30
C PRO A 450 18.19 11.29 27.82
N PHE A 451 17.30 11.64 26.90
CA PHE A 451 17.66 11.83 25.48
C PHE A 451 18.78 12.87 25.37
N THR A 452 19.65 12.68 24.38
CA THR A 452 20.74 13.62 24.11
C THR A 452 20.15 14.83 23.40
N ASP A 453 20.60 16.04 23.74
CA ASP A 453 20.15 17.29 23.10
C ASP A 453 20.49 17.25 21.59
N GLY A 454 19.50 16.92 20.75
CA GLY A 454 19.68 16.74 19.30
C GLY A 454 18.74 15.74 18.63
N ASP A 455 18.02 14.92 19.40
CA ASP A 455 17.12 13.89 18.87
C ASP A 455 15.83 14.48 18.26
N ASP A 456 15.91 14.92 17.00
CA ASP A 456 14.75 15.30 16.19
C ASP A 456 14.00 14.03 15.72
N LEU A 457 13.40 13.32 16.68
CA LEU A 457 12.68 12.08 16.46
C LEU A 457 11.50 12.31 15.51
N LYS A 458 11.49 11.57 14.41
CA LYS A 458 10.49 11.74 13.35
C LYS A 458 9.10 11.33 13.82
N GLY A 459 8.13 12.22 13.62
CA GLY A 459 6.70 11.95 13.75
C GLY A 459 6.23 11.77 15.20
N ASN A 460 5.42 10.73 15.44
CA ASN A 460 4.76 10.46 16.73
C ASN A 460 5.56 9.61 17.72
N LEU A 461 6.87 9.44 17.51
CA LEU A 461 7.76 8.76 18.44
C LEU A 461 7.86 9.51 19.79
N PRO A 462 7.99 8.82 20.93
CA PRO A 462 8.12 9.44 22.24
C PRO A 462 9.34 10.36 22.33
N LYS A 463 9.15 11.59 22.83
CA LYS A 463 10.23 12.57 23.10
C LYS A 463 10.60 12.61 24.58
N GLU A 464 11.64 13.37 24.95
CA GLU A 464 12.05 13.51 26.36
C GLU A 464 10.90 14.00 27.26
N SER A 465 10.10 14.96 26.77
CA SER A 465 8.91 15.42 27.49
C SER A 465 7.91 14.31 27.79
N ASP A 466 7.77 13.33 26.89
CA ASP A 466 6.86 12.19 27.10
C ASP A 466 7.39 11.24 28.18
N ILE A 467 8.72 11.10 28.30
CA ILE A 467 9.37 10.31 29.35
C ILE A 467 9.20 11.01 30.70
N GLU A 468 9.41 12.33 30.77
CA GLU A 468 9.17 13.11 31.98
C GLU A 468 7.70 13.03 32.43
N ASP A 469 6.76 13.16 31.50
CA ASP A 469 5.33 12.97 31.75
C ASP A 469 5.00 11.57 32.27
N LEU A 470 5.63 10.55 31.68
CA LEU A 470 5.47 9.16 32.11
C LEU A 470 6.01 8.96 33.54
N LYS A 471 7.18 9.56 33.86
CA LYS A 471 7.79 9.53 35.19
C LYS A 471 6.89 10.17 36.24
N MET A 472 6.29 11.31 35.94
CA MET A 472 5.30 11.94 36.81
C MET A 472 4.08 11.04 37.01
N LYS A 473 3.50 10.50 35.93
CA LYS A 473 2.33 9.60 35.99
C LYS A 473 2.60 8.34 36.80
N VAL A 474 3.77 7.72 36.66
CA VAL A 474 4.14 6.53 37.44
C VAL A 474 4.25 6.86 38.93
N LYS A 475 4.87 7.98 39.30
CA LYS A 475 4.95 8.42 40.71
C LYS A 475 3.58 8.73 41.30
N GLU A 476 2.73 9.41 40.54
CA GLU A 476 1.34 9.69 40.95
C GLU A 476 0.57 8.38 41.19
N GLU A 477 0.58 7.47 40.22
CA GLU A 477 -0.13 6.19 40.34
C GLU A 477 0.44 5.32 41.47
N LYS A 478 1.77 5.32 41.68
CA LYS A 478 2.43 4.64 42.81
C LYS A 478 1.91 5.15 44.15
N SER A 479 1.82 6.48 44.32
CA SER A 479 1.33 7.08 45.56
C SER A 479 -0.15 6.74 45.83
N LYS A 480 -1.01 6.80 44.81
CA LYS A 480 -2.43 6.42 44.90
C LYS A 480 -2.58 4.94 45.26
N LEU A 481 -1.86 4.07 44.55
CA LEU A 481 -1.88 2.63 44.76
C LEU A 481 -1.32 2.23 46.11
N PHE A 482 -0.31 2.93 46.62
CA PHE A 482 0.24 2.69 47.95
C PHE A 482 -0.81 2.93 49.04
N ILE A 483 -1.56 4.05 48.94
CA ILE A 483 -2.65 4.37 49.87
C ILE A 483 -3.79 3.35 49.76
N LEU A 484 -4.19 2.97 48.54
CA LEU A 484 -5.24 1.97 48.35
C LEU A 484 -4.79 0.59 48.87
N ALA A 485 -3.56 0.18 48.56
CA ALA A 485 -3.03 -1.09 49.02
C ALA A 485 -2.88 -1.14 50.54
N SER A 486 -2.43 -0.06 51.21
CA SER A 486 -2.37 -0.03 52.67
C SER A 486 -3.78 -0.06 53.29
N TYR A 487 -4.71 0.74 52.79
CA TYR A 487 -6.09 0.77 53.26
C TYR A 487 -6.80 -0.58 53.13
N PHE A 488 -6.67 -1.25 51.99
CA PHE A 488 -7.30 -2.55 51.75
C PHE A 488 -6.51 -3.74 52.30
N LYS A 489 -5.23 -3.58 52.65
CA LYS A 489 -4.41 -4.59 53.33
C LYS A 489 -4.66 -4.60 54.85
N ASP A 490 -4.89 -3.43 55.46
CA ASP A 490 -5.24 -3.32 56.88
C ASP A 490 -6.69 -3.73 57.14
N ASN A 491 -7.58 -3.60 56.14
CA ASN A 491 -8.92 -4.22 56.13
C ASN A 491 -8.90 -5.71 55.73
N GLY A 492 -7.74 -6.37 55.84
CA GLY A 492 -7.44 -7.72 55.39
C GLY A 492 -7.97 -8.86 56.27
N ASP A 493 -8.92 -8.60 57.17
CA ASP A 493 -9.94 -9.60 57.49
C ASP A 493 -11.20 -9.17 56.75
N SER A 494 -11.65 -10.03 55.84
CA SER A 494 -12.84 -9.85 55.01
C SER A 494 -13.95 -9.13 55.79
N ALA A 495 -14.10 -7.82 55.58
CA ALA A 495 -15.36 -7.15 55.86
C ALA A 495 -16.26 -7.50 54.67
N PRO A 496 -17.15 -8.52 54.78
CA PRO A 496 -18.10 -8.74 53.72
C PRO A 496 -18.86 -7.43 53.52
N VAL A 497 -19.03 -7.00 52.27
CA VAL A 497 -20.11 -6.07 51.95
C VAL A 497 -21.40 -6.86 52.20
N GLY A 498 -21.90 -6.76 53.42
CA GLY A 498 -22.91 -7.63 54.02
C GLY A 498 -22.73 -7.72 55.53
N SER A 499 -23.74 -8.25 56.20
CA SER A 499 -23.72 -8.55 57.62
C SER A 499 -22.54 -9.44 58.03
N LYS A 500 -21.88 -9.08 59.14
CA LYS A 500 -20.83 -9.89 59.77
C LYS A 500 -21.34 -11.27 60.22
N TYR A 501 -22.64 -11.41 60.45
CA TYR A 501 -23.24 -12.62 60.98
C TYR A 501 -23.95 -13.45 59.93
N LEU A 502 -23.82 -14.78 60.05
CA LEU A 502 -24.44 -15.74 59.15
C LEU A 502 -25.98 -15.71 59.19
N ILE A 503 -26.56 -15.28 60.31
CA ILE A 503 -28.02 -15.15 60.49
C ILE A 503 -28.68 -14.15 59.53
N ASP A 504 -27.91 -13.14 59.11
CA ASP A 504 -28.44 -12.02 58.34
C ASP A 504 -28.55 -12.34 56.83
N ASP A 505 -27.79 -13.33 56.32
CA ASP A 505 -27.94 -13.84 54.95
C ASP A 505 -27.63 -15.35 54.85
N VAL A 506 -28.64 -16.18 55.13
CA VAL A 506 -28.56 -17.66 55.19
C VAL A 506 -28.07 -18.29 53.87
N LYS A 507 -28.15 -17.58 52.73
CA LYS A 507 -27.78 -18.10 51.41
C LYS A 507 -26.31 -17.82 51.04
N LYS A 508 -25.59 -17.03 51.83
CA LYS A 508 -24.24 -16.57 51.51
C LYS A 508 -23.28 -16.95 52.64
N PHE A 509 -22.48 -17.99 52.42
CA PHE A 509 -21.46 -18.42 53.38
C PHE A 509 -20.15 -17.66 53.12
N PRO A 510 -19.65 -16.84 54.07
CA PRO A 510 -18.32 -16.25 53.96
C PRO A 510 -17.24 -17.33 54.05
N ASP A 511 -16.13 -17.13 53.34
CA ASP A 511 -14.96 -18.02 53.36
C ASP A 511 -14.18 -17.86 54.68
N TYR A 512 -14.75 -18.37 55.78
CA TYR A 512 -14.13 -18.39 57.10
C TYR A 512 -13.57 -19.77 57.45
N SER A 513 -12.52 -19.80 58.27
CA SER A 513 -12.10 -21.05 58.92
C SER A 513 -13.21 -21.56 59.85
N ALA A 514 -13.25 -22.87 60.11
CA ALA A 514 -14.32 -23.49 60.90
C ALA A 514 -14.51 -22.85 62.30
N THR A 515 -13.43 -22.33 62.90
CA THR A 515 -13.45 -21.64 64.19
C THR A 515 -14.03 -20.23 64.09
N GLN A 516 -13.66 -19.46 63.07
CA GLN A 516 -14.17 -18.10 62.82
C GLN A 516 -15.65 -18.10 62.40
N LEU A 517 -16.11 -19.17 61.76
CA LEU A 517 -17.51 -19.32 61.35
C LEU A 517 -18.42 -19.54 62.58
N LEU A 518 -17.94 -20.26 63.60
CA LEU A 518 -18.65 -20.46 64.87
C LEU A 518 -18.80 -19.16 65.68
N GLU A 519 -17.78 -18.29 65.67
CA GLU A 519 -17.82 -17.00 66.39
C GLU A 519 -18.76 -15.98 65.74
N ASN A 520 -19.01 -16.10 64.43
CA ASN A 520 -19.80 -15.17 63.63
C ASN A 520 -21.16 -15.75 63.17
N ILE A 521 -21.73 -16.72 63.89
CA ILE A 521 -23.07 -17.25 63.57
C ILE A 521 -24.16 -16.19 63.78
N ALA A 522 -24.15 -15.53 64.94
CA ALA A 522 -25.12 -14.51 65.33
C ALA A 522 -24.48 -13.56 66.37
N PRO A 523 -24.95 -12.31 66.48
CA PRO A 523 -24.52 -11.40 67.55
C PRO A 523 -25.04 -11.93 68.90
N LEU A 524 -24.20 -12.72 69.59
CA LEU A 524 -24.51 -13.25 70.92
C LEU A 524 -24.32 -12.21 72.03
N LYS A 525 -23.53 -11.16 71.76
CA LYS A 525 -23.44 -9.97 72.60
C LYS A 525 -24.28 -8.88 71.95
N VAL A 526 -25.37 -8.51 72.62
CA VAL A 526 -26.20 -7.36 72.26
C VAL A 526 -25.77 -6.21 73.15
N ASP A 527 -25.11 -5.22 72.58
CA ASP A 527 -24.88 -3.95 73.26
C ASP A 527 -26.15 -3.10 73.10
N PHE A 528 -26.83 -2.85 74.22
CA PHE A 528 -28.01 -2.00 74.25
C PHE A 528 -27.58 -0.54 74.31
N GLU A 529 -27.65 0.14 73.16
CA GLU A 529 -27.50 1.59 73.12
C GLU A 529 -28.88 2.26 73.13
N PRO A 530 -29.09 3.32 73.94
CA PRO A 530 -30.34 4.08 73.89
C PRO A 530 -30.44 4.81 72.56
N VAL A 531 -31.32 4.34 71.68
CA VAL A 531 -31.66 5.01 70.43
C VAL A 531 -32.84 5.95 70.68
N ASN A 532 -32.69 7.23 70.33
CA ASN A 532 -33.79 8.19 70.42
C ASN A 532 -34.95 7.73 69.51
N VAL A 533 -36.15 7.61 70.07
CA VAL A 533 -37.36 7.05 69.43
C VAL A 533 -37.85 7.91 68.23
N LYS A 534 -37.24 9.07 67.99
CA LYS A 534 -37.49 9.90 66.81
C LYS A 534 -36.18 10.21 66.08
N PRO A 535 -36.10 10.04 64.76
CA PRO A 535 -34.99 10.55 63.97
C PRO A 535 -34.93 12.07 64.16
N VAL A 536 -33.73 12.59 64.45
CA VAL A 536 -33.48 14.03 64.56
C VAL A 536 -33.55 14.61 63.16
N LEU A 537 -34.70 15.19 62.81
CA LEU A 537 -34.88 15.90 61.55
C LEU A 537 -34.51 17.37 61.79
N PHE A 538 -33.41 17.82 61.19
CA PHE A 538 -33.11 19.24 61.13
C PHE A 538 -33.94 19.86 60.00
N ASP A 539 -34.73 20.90 60.29
CA ASP A 539 -35.37 21.69 59.25
C ASP A 539 -34.34 22.63 58.60
N ILE A 540 -33.58 22.08 57.65
CA ILE A 540 -32.56 22.80 56.90
C ILE A 540 -33.21 23.91 56.02
N GLY A 541 -34.51 23.81 55.74
CA GLY A 541 -35.28 24.81 54.98
C GLY A 541 -35.34 26.17 55.67
N TYR A 542 -35.31 26.19 57.01
CA TYR A 542 -35.29 27.43 57.80
C TYR A 542 -34.02 28.27 57.54
N ASN A 543 -32.88 27.63 57.25
CA ASN A 543 -31.64 28.34 56.91
C ASN A 543 -31.73 29.13 55.58
N TYR A 544 -32.71 28.80 54.73
CA TYR A 544 -32.92 29.44 53.43
C TYR A 544 -34.00 30.53 53.45
N ILE A 545 -34.69 30.73 54.58
CA ILE A 545 -35.62 31.86 54.75
C ILE A 545 -34.79 33.13 54.99
N LYS A 546 -34.56 33.89 53.91
CA LYS A 546 -33.99 35.23 53.97
C LYS A 546 -35.13 36.24 53.97
N TYR A 547 -35.22 37.07 55.02
CA TYR A 547 -36.12 38.22 55.03
C TYR A 547 -35.54 39.32 54.15
N GLU A 548 -36.25 39.72 53.10
CA GLU A 548 -35.90 40.91 52.31
C GLU A 548 -35.97 42.15 53.21
N GLY A 549 -34.80 42.63 53.65
CA GLY A 549 -34.69 43.86 54.45
C GLY A 549 -33.71 43.80 55.63
N ALA A 550 -33.14 42.65 55.97
CA ALA A 550 -32.11 42.56 57.03
C ALA A 550 -30.78 42.10 56.43
N GLY A 551 -29.85 43.06 56.30
CA GLY A 551 -28.54 42.88 55.67
C GLY A 551 -27.72 41.70 56.22
N GLU A 552 -26.89 41.17 55.32
CA GLU A 552 -25.92 40.10 55.56
C GLU A 552 -25.24 40.24 56.94
N ARG A 553 -25.48 39.26 57.80
CA ARG A 553 -24.58 38.98 58.93
C ARG A 553 -23.98 37.61 58.74
N ASN A 554 -22.83 37.62 58.05
CA ASN A 554 -21.81 36.59 58.17
C ASN A 554 -21.56 36.26 59.64
N ILE A 555 -21.89 35.05 60.08
CA ILE A 555 -21.25 34.45 61.25
C ILE A 555 -21.08 32.94 61.01
N LEU A 556 -20.06 32.59 60.23
CA LEU A 556 -19.22 31.43 60.57
C LEU A 556 -18.42 31.84 61.81
N LYS A 557 -18.82 31.38 63.00
CA LYS A 557 -17.93 31.37 64.16
C LYS A 557 -17.63 29.94 64.57
N LYS A 558 -16.37 29.64 64.34
CA LYS A 558 -15.57 28.53 64.84
C LYS A 558 -15.41 28.67 66.37
N SER A 559 -15.59 27.59 67.11
CA SER A 559 -15.12 27.40 68.50
C SER A 559 -15.27 25.90 68.83
N THR A 560 -14.20 25.10 68.80
CA THR A 560 -13.30 24.71 69.92
C THR A 560 -13.97 23.88 71.02
N ASP A 561 -13.50 22.63 71.12
CA ASP A 561 -13.27 21.75 72.28
C ASP A 561 -14.09 21.94 73.58
N GLU A 562 -14.88 20.90 73.88
CA GLU A 562 -15.13 20.18 75.17
C GLU A 562 -15.39 20.94 76.52
N PRO A 563 -15.96 20.29 77.57
CA PRO A 563 -17.05 19.29 77.62
C PRO A 563 -18.07 19.53 78.80
N MET A 564 -19.12 18.70 78.82
CA MET A 564 -19.95 18.23 79.96
C MET A 564 -20.73 19.22 80.86
N ARG A 565 -22.06 19.05 80.92
CA ARG A 565 -22.80 18.41 82.06
C ARG A 565 -24.33 18.58 81.92
N ASP A 566 -25.05 17.50 82.27
CA ASP A 566 -26.28 17.41 83.07
C ASP A 566 -27.38 18.48 82.86
N SER A 567 -28.68 18.19 82.74
CA SER A 567 -29.48 17.02 83.05
C SER A 567 -30.96 17.45 82.90
N VAL A 568 -31.82 16.48 82.55
CA VAL A 568 -33.18 16.32 83.09
C VAL A 568 -34.34 17.19 82.56
N SER A 569 -35.36 16.45 82.10
CA SER A 569 -36.81 16.73 82.14
C SER A 569 -37.36 17.84 81.22
N ASP A 570 -38.57 17.77 80.69
CA ASP A 570 -39.62 16.78 80.78
C ASP A 570 -40.55 16.96 79.57
N ASP A 571 -41.19 15.85 79.21
CA ASP A 571 -42.54 15.69 78.71
C ASP A 571 -43.33 16.82 78.03
N SER A 572 -43.91 16.43 76.89
CA SER A 572 -45.36 16.36 76.61
C SER A 572 -45.70 16.85 75.19
N ILE A 573 -45.94 15.93 74.25
CA ILE A 573 -47.24 15.26 73.95
C ILE A 573 -48.18 16.23 73.21
N ASP A 574 -48.21 16.10 71.88
CA ASP A 574 -49.40 15.66 71.09
C ASP A 574 -50.17 16.88 70.54
N ARG A 575 -50.83 16.85 69.38
CA ARG A 575 -51.26 15.77 68.50
C ARG A 575 -51.56 16.34 67.10
N LYS A 576 -51.27 15.50 66.12
CA LYS A 576 -51.82 15.51 64.75
C LYS A 576 -53.36 15.44 64.78
N LYS A 577 -54.02 15.96 63.74
CA LYS A 577 -54.54 15.15 62.62
C LYS A 577 -55.42 16.01 61.70
N GLY A 578 -55.01 16.09 60.43
CA GLY A 578 -55.93 16.28 59.32
C GLY A 578 -56.36 14.93 58.74
N GLY A 579 -57.46 14.95 58.00
CA GLY A 579 -57.57 14.22 56.74
C GLY A 579 -58.36 12.90 56.73
N PHE A 580 -59.64 13.03 56.35
CA PHE A 580 -60.22 12.42 55.15
C PHE A 580 -60.13 10.88 54.93
N PHE A 581 -61.26 10.21 55.14
CA PHE A 581 -61.86 9.25 54.21
C PHE A 581 -63.20 9.92 53.80
N GLY A 582 -63.69 9.97 52.57
CA GLY A 582 -63.59 9.01 51.48
C GLY A 582 -65.02 8.67 51.03
N LEU A 583 -65.31 8.91 49.75
CA LEU A 583 -66.36 8.30 48.91
C LEU A 583 -67.84 8.76 48.98
N PHE A 584 -68.40 8.79 47.75
CA PHE A 584 -69.80 9.00 47.30
C PHE A 584 -70.30 10.46 47.40
N GLY A 585 -70.84 11.10 46.36
CA GLY A 585 -71.46 10.60 45.14
C GLY A 585 -72.82 11.27 44.96
N ARG A 586 -72.83 12.55 44.55
CA ARG A 586 -73.80 13.23 43.67
C ARG A 586 -73.47 14.71 43.56
#